data_AF-A0A1G6KZ45-F1
#
_entry.id   AF-A0A1G6KZ45-F1
#
_cell.length_a   1.000
_cell.length_b   1.000
_cell.length_c   1.000
_cell.angle_alpha   90.00
_cell.angle_beta   90.00
_cell.angle_gamma   90.00
#
_symmetry.space_group_name_H-M   'P 1'
#
loop_
_entity.id
_entity.type
_entity.pdbx_description
1 polymer ?
#
loop_
_entity_poly.entity_id
_entity_poly.type
_entity_poly.pdbx_seq_one_letter_code
_entity_poly.pdbx_strand_id
1 'polypeptide(L)'
;MTYETFTEALSVLFSAELDDPRVAEAAADWVDCMADAGFTDLATPEDDETSMRSADRDLSAGSPAGSGPSSDARAEFRALELSTALADFRCKQKVDWDTTEQQVRFELEKTFIKDNKALLDEYVAALTEARQPIG
;
A
#
# COMPACT_ATOMS: atom_id res chain seq x y z
N MET A 1 12.33 12.79 25.57
CA MET A 1 12.66 12.25 24.23
C MET A 1 11.78 12.96 23.19
N THR A 2 12.17 13.10 21.91
CA THR A 2 11.41 13.90 20.92
C THR A 2 10.54 13.03 20.01
N TYR A 3 9.40 13.57 19.58
CA TYR A 3 8.53 13.00 18.53
C TYR A 3 9.32 12.59 17.28
N GLU A 4 10.36 13.35 16.95
CA GLU A 4 11.26 13.15 15.82
C GLU A 4 11.96 11.77 15.83
N THR A 5 12.50 11.35 16.99
CA THR A 5 13.17 10.04 17.12
C THR A 5 12.21 8.88 16.89
N PHE A 6 10.94 9.01 17.31
CA PHE A 6 9.92 8.00 17.07
C PHE A 6 9.54 7.91 15.59
N THR A 7 9.34 9.05 14.93
CA THR A 7 8.99 9.09 13.50
C THR A 7 10.12 8.56 12.62
N GLU A 8 11.38 8.83 12.98
CA GLU A 8 12.54 8.28 12.27
C GLU A 8 12.58 6.75 12.38
N ALA A 9 12.39 6.21 13.59
CA ALA A 9 12.37 4.76 13.82
C ALA A 9 11.25 4.06 13.03
N LEU A 10 10.06 4.67 12.95
CA LEU A 10 8.97 4.17 12.10
C LEU A 10 9.30 4.22 10.61
N SER A 11 9.95 5.29 10.14
CA SER A 11 10.38 5.38 8.74
C SER A 11 11.33 4.25 8.37
N VAL A 12 12.28 3.92 9.27
CA VAL A 12 13.20 2.79 9.05
C VAL A 12 12.45 1.46 9.00
N LEU A 13 11.46 1.24 9.88
CA LEU A 13 10.63 0.04 9.87
C LEU A 13 9.91 -0.14 8.51
N PHE A 14 9.24 0.89 8.02
CA PHE A 14 8.50 0.81 6.75
C PHE A 14 9.41 0.66 5.53
N SER A 15 10.58 1.32 5.52
CA SER A 15 11.56 1.10 4.45
C SER A 15 12.10 -0.34 4.46
N ALA A 16 12.36 -0.91 5.65
CA ALA A 16 12.87 -2.27 5.78
C ALA A 16 11.88 -3.34 5.29
N GLU A 17 10.57 -3.09 5.40
CA GLU A 17 9.54 -3.99 4.85
C GLU A 17 9.57 -4.04 3.33
N LEU A 18 9.67 -2.87 2.68
CA LEU A 18 9.76 -2.76 1.22
C LEU A 18 11.09 -3.30 0.68
N ASP A 19 12.17 -3.14 1.43
CA ASP A 19 13.51 -3.59 1.06
C ASP A 19 13.75 -5.08 1.40
N ASP A 20 12.81 -5.77 2.07
CA ASP A 20 12.97 -7.18 2.39
C ASP A 20 13.02 -8.01 1.09
N PRO A 21 14.05 -8.85 0.89
CA PRO A 21 14.23 -9.58 -0.36
C PRO A 21 13.06 -10.50 -0.69
N ARG A 22 12.30 -10.98 0.31
CA ARG A 22 11.12 -11.82 0.09
C ARG A 22 9.96 -11.03 -0.52
N VAL A 23 9.77 -9.78 -0.08
CA VAL A 23 8.76 -8.88 -0.64
C VAL A 23 9.17 -8.46 -2.05
N ALA A 24 10.44 -8.10 -2.24
CA ALA A 24 10.97 -7.72 -3.56
C ALA A 24 10.86 -8.86 -4.60
N GLU A 25 11.13 -10.12 -4.20
CA GLU A 25 10.97 -11.29 -5.06
C GLU A 25 9.49 -11.53 -5.42
N ALA A 26 8.59 -11.50 -4.44
CA ALA A 26 7.15 -11.64 -4.68
C ALA A 26 6.59 -10.50 -5.56
N ALA A 27 7.12 -9.28 -5.43
CA ALA A 27 6.74 -8.14 -6.27
C ALA A 27 7.18 -8.36 -7.73
N ALA A 28 8.41 -8.85 -7.95
CA ALA A 28 8.90 -9.15 -9.29
C ALA A 28 8.07 -10.24 -9.97
N ASP A 29 7.76 -11.33 -9.26
CA ASP A 29 6.91 -12.40 -9.79
C ASP A 29 5.47 -11.93 -10.08
N TRP A 30 4.96 -10.98 -9.28
CA TRP A 30 3.66 -10.36 -9.53
C TRP A 30 3.70 -9.50 -10.81
N VAL A 31 4.77 -8.72 -11.03
CA VAL A 31 4.95 -7.90 -12.24
C VAL A 31 4.94 -8.78 -13.48
N ASP A 32 5.68 -9.88 -13.46
CA ASP A 32 5.70 -10.83 -14.58
C ASP A 32 4.30 -11.42 -14.84
N CYS A 33 3.56 -11.77 -13.77
CA CYS A 33 2.19 -12.27 -13.88
C CYS A 33 1.22 -11.23 -14.46
N MET A 34 1.33 -9.96 -14.07
CA MET A 34 0.50 -8.88 -14.59
C MET A 34 0.83 -8.57 -16.05
N ALA A 35 2.10 -8.62 -16.43
CA ALA A 35 2.54 -8.49 -17.81
C ALA A 35 1.95 -9.61 -18.70
N ASP A 36 1.96 -10.87 -18.22
CA ASP A 36 1.29 -12.00 -18.88
C ASP A 36 -0.23 -11.79 -19.05
N ALA A 37 -0.86 -11.07 -18.11
CA ALA A 37 -2.27 -10.69 -18.17
C ALA A 37 -2.55 -9.46 -19.06
N GLY A 38 -1.51 -8.82 -19.61
CA GLY A 38 -1.60 -7.67 -20.51
C GLY A 38 -1.37 -6.30 -19.85
N PHE A 39 -0.97 -6.26 -18.57
CA PHE A 39 -0.71 -5.04 -17.81
C PHE A 39 0.81 -4.84 -17.63
N THR A 40 1.46 -4.24 -18.62
CA THR A 40 2.94 -4.12 -18.68
C THR A 40 3.50 -2.85 -18.02
N ASP A 41 2.64 -1.91 -17.65
CA ASP A 41 3.06 -0.59 -17.16
C ASP A 41 3.12 -0.51 -15.62
N LEU A 42 2.95 -1.64 -14.93
CA LEU A 42 2.93 -1.72 -13.46
C LEU A 42 4.30 -2.24 -12.97
N ALA A 43 4.91 -1.55 -12.00
CA ALA A 43 6.19 -1.93 -11.42
C ALA A 43 6.05 -2.51 -10.01
N THR A 44 4.97 -2.20 -9.29
CA THR A 44 4.64 -2.81 -8.00
C THR A 44 3.12 -3.05 -7.86
N PRO A 45 2.69 -3.92 -6.92
CA PRO A 45 1.27 -4.09 -6.61
C PRO A 45 0.53 -2.80 -6.20
N GLU A 46 1.24 -1.82 -5.64
CA GLU A 46 0.70 -0.50 -5.27
C GLU A 46 0.42 0.41 -6.49
N ASP A 47 1.14 0.18 -7.60
CA ASP A 47 0.93 0.93 -8.84
C ASP A 47 -0.45 0.65 -9.44
N ASP A 48 -1.02 -0.54 -9.22
CA ASP A 48 -2.34 -0.91 -9.75
C ASP A 48 -3.43 0.06 -9.27
N GLU A 49 -3.61 0.18 -7.95
CA GLU A 49 -4.62 1.09 -7.37
C GLU A 49 -4.35 2.55 -7.80
N THR A 50 -3.07 2.94 -7.81
CA THR A 50 -2.65 4.29 -8.19
C THR A 50 -3.02 4.59 -9.65
N SER A 51 -2.82 3.62 -10.55
CA SER A 51 -3.14 3.71 -11.97
C SER A 51 -4.64 3.86 -12.20
N MET A 52 -5.47 3.03 -11.54
CA MET A 52 -6.93 3.08 -11.66
C MET A 52 -7.49 4.39 -11.10
N ARG A 53 -6.96 4.86 -9.98
CA ARG A 53 -7.32 6.16 -9.41
C ARG A 53 -6.95 7.31 -10.33
N SER A 54 -5.82 7.22 -11.05
CA SER A 54 -5.45 8.23 -12.04
C SER A 54 -6.37 8.21 -13.24
N ALA A 55 -6.66 7.02 -13.77
CA ALA A 55 -7.56 6.85 -14.90
C ALA A 55 -8.98 7.38 -14.61
N ASP A 56 -9.55 7.19 -13.41
CA ASP A 56 -10.85 7.77 -13.04
C ASP A 56 -10.81 9.30 -12.95
N ARG A 57 -9.71 9.87 -12.43
CA ARG A 57 -9.51 11.33 -12.42
C ARG A 57 -9.43 11.88 -13.84
N ASP A 58 -8.67 11.24 -14.72
CA ASP A 58 -8.48 11.68 -16.10
C ASP A 58 -9.78 11.57 -16.90
N LEU A 59 -10.54 10.50 -16.69
CA LEU A 59 -11.88 10.32 -17.23
C LEU A 59 -12.82 11.47 -16.80
N SER A 60 -12.76 11.83 -15.52
CA SER A 60 -13.56 12.92 -14.96
C SER A 60 -13.11 14.29 -15.50
N ALA A 61 -11.81 14.53 -15.66
CA ALA A 61 -11.25 15.77 -16.17
C ALA A 61 -11.50 15.96 -17.68
N GLY A 62 -11.55 14.88 -18.46
CA GLY A 62 -11.88 14.91 -19.89
C GLY A 62 -13.36 15.15 -20.19
N SER A 63 -14.21 15.20 -19.17
CA SER A 63 -15.66 15.36 -19.33
C SER A 63 -16.08 16.83 -19.44
N PRO A 64 -17.17 17.16 -20.16
CA PRO A 64 -17.69 18.52 -20.20
C PRO A 64 -18.02 19.02 -18.79
N ALA A 65 -17.70 20.29 -18.51
CA ALA A 65 -17.90 20.89 -17.21
C ALA A 65 -19.35 20.70 -16.72
N GLY A 66 -19.50 20.18 -15.50
CA GLY A 66 -20.80 19.93 -14.87
C GLY A 66 -21.57 18.71 -15.40
N SER A 67 -21.02 17.95 -16.35
CA SER A 67 -21.72 16.82 -16.99
C SER A 67 -21.22 15.46 -16.52
N GLY A 68 -19.97 15.38 -16.06
CA GLY A 68 -19.29 14.12 -15.73
C GLY A 68 -19.09 13.20 -16.95
N PRO A 69 -18.47 12.03 -16.75
CA PRO A 69 -18.24 11.10 -17.85
C PRO A 69 -19.53 10.49 -18.39
N SER A 70 -19.55 10.17 -19.69
CA SER A 70 -20.69 9.49 -20.31
C SER A 70 -20.90 8.08 -19.72
N SER A 71 -22.12 7.54 -19.87
CA SER A 71 -22.42 6.17 -19.45
C SER A 71 -21.48 5.13 -20.07
N ASP A 72 -21.15 5.33 -21.34
CA ASP A 72 -20.34 4.40 -22.13
C ASP A 72 -18.89 4.45 -21.65
N ALA A 73 -18.35 5.65 -21.43
CA ALA A 73 -17.00 5.80 -20.89
C ALA A 73 -16.90 5.25 -19.45
N ARG A 74 -17.95 5.37 -18.63
CA ARG A 74 -18.05 4.71 -17.31
C ARG A 74 -18.17 3.19 -17.40
N ALA A 75 -18.77 2.67 -18.46
CA ALA A 75 -18.87 1.23 -18.67
C ALA A 75 -17.51 0.65 -19.10
N GLU A 76 -16.81 1.33 -20.02
CA GLU A 76 -15.45 0.96 -20.44
C GLU A 76 -14.47 1.01 -19.29
N PHE A 77 -14.47 2.08 -18.49
CA PHE A 77 -13.63 2.18 -17.30
C PHE A 77 -13.87 1.05 -16.30
N ARG A 78 -15.15 0.73 -16.01
CA ARG A 78 -15.48 -0.39 -15.11
C ARG A 78 -15.02 -1.74 -15.65
N ALA A 79 -15.07 -1.94 -16.97
CA ALA A 79 -14.58 -3.18 -17.57
C ALA A 79 -13.07 -3.31 -17.41
N LEU A 80 -12.33 -2.21 -17.61
CA LEU A 80 -10.90 -2.14 -17.35
C LEU A 80 -10.58 -2.42 -15.87
N GLU A 81 -11.18 -1.65 -14.96
CA GLU A 81 -11.00 -1.79 -13.50
C GLU A 81 -11.25 -3.25 -13.05
N LEU A 82 -12.33 -3.87 -13.52
CA LEU A 82 -12.64 -5.25 -13.18
C LEU A 82 -11.59 -6.23 -13.73
N SER A 83 -11.14 -6.05 -14.98
CA SER A 83 -10.10 -6.89 -15.56
C SER A 83 -8.78 -6.79 -14.81
N THR A 84 -8.39 -5.58 -14.43
CA THR A 84 -7.14 -5.32 -13.71
C THR A 84 -7.22 -5.90 -12.30
N ALA A 85 -8.29 -5.61 -11.57
CA ALA A 85 -8.49 -6.13 -10.21
C ALA A 85 -8.55 -7.66 -10.15
N LEU A 86 -9.16 -8.32 -11.15
CA LEU A 86 -9.17 -9.78 -11.23
C LEU A 86 -7.79 -10.37 -11.57
N ALA A 87 -7.01 -9.69 -12.41
CA ALA A 87 -5.64 -10.09 -12.68
C ALA A 87 -4.76 -9.92 -11.44
N ASP A 88 -4.80 -8.74 -10.80
CA ASP A 88 -4.09 -8.44 -9.56
C ASP A 88 -4.39 -9.47 -8.48
N PHE A 89 -5.66 -9.74 -8.21
CA PHE A 89 -6.08 -10.74 -7.22
C PHE A 89 -5.49 -12.13 -7.50
N ARG A 90 -5.51 -12.57 -8.77
CA ARG A 90 -4.95 -13.88 -9.16
C ARG A 90 -3.43 -13.90 -9.07
N CYS A 91 -2.77 -12.82 -9.48
CA CYS A 91 -1.33 -12.70 -9.42
C CYS A 91 -0.83 -12.65 -7.98
N LYS A 92 -1.49 -11.89 -7.10
CA LYS A 92 -1.22 -11.87 -5.65
C LYS A 92 -1.36 -13.25 -5.02
N GLN A 93 -2.40 -14.00 -5.38
CA GLN A 93 -2.53 -15.39 -4.92
C GLN A 93 -1.43 -16.31 -5.45
N LYS A 94 -1.04 -16.15 -6.72
CA LYS A 94 -0.02 -17.00 -7.35
C LYS A 94 1.34 -16.87 -6.68
N VAL A 95 1.66 -15.69 -6.17
CA VAL A 95 2.95 -15.37 -5.54
C VAL A 95 2.88 -15.33 -4.01
N ASP A 96 1.75 -15.76 -3.43
CA ASP A 96 1.49 -15.70 -1.99
C ASP A 96 1.74 -14.31 -1.35
N TRP A 97 1.46 -13.23 -2.10
CA TRP A 97 1.79 -11.85 -1.74
C TRP A 97 1.37 -11.48 -0.31
N ASP A 98 0.08 -11.65 0.01
CA ASP A 98 -0.48 -11.25 1.30
C ASP A 98 0.16 -12.02 2.47
N THR A 99 0.55 -13.28 2.25
CA THR A 99 1.19 -14.10 3.28
C THR A 99 2.63 -13.66 3.48
N THR A 100 3.36 -13.44 2.39
CA THR A 100 4.77 -13.01 2.41
C THR A 100 4.93 -11.64 3.06
N GLU A 101 4.15 -10.65 2.62
CA GLU A 101 4.13 -9.30 3.18
C GLU A 101 3.80 -9.33 4.68
N GLN A 102 2.75 -10.06 5.07
CA GLN A 102 2.33 -10.12 6.46
C GLN A 102 3.38 -10.78 7.37
N GLN A 103 4.04 -11.84 6.90
CA GLN A 103 5.11 -12.50 7.66
C GLN A 103 6.30 -11.57 7.87
N VAL A 104 6.76 -10.91 6.81
CA VAL A 104 7.86 -9.93 6.85
C VAL A 104 7.53 -8.81 7.82
N ARG A 105 6.35 -8.19 7.67
CA ARG A 105 5.88 -7.13 8.56
C ARG A 105 5.91 -7.55 10.01
N PHE A 106 5.33 -8.71 10.34
CA PHE A 106 5.28 -9.17 11.73
C PHE A 106 6.65 -9.50 12.32
N GLU A 107 7.60 -9.99 11.52
CA GLU A 107 8.97 -10.21 11.97
C GLU A 107 9.70 -8.89 12.27
N LEU A 108 9.53 -7.90 11.39
CA LEU A 108 10.11 -6.57 11.55
C LEU A 108 9.46 -5.81 12.73
N GLU A 109 8.14 -5.83 12.86
CA GLU A 109 7.41 -5.21 13.97
C GLU A 109 7.82 -5.81 15.33
N LYS A 110 7.97 -7.14 15.42
CA LYS A 110 8.46 -7.79 16.65
C LYS A 110 9.84 -7.31 17.04
N THR A 111 10.74 -7.19 16.07
CA THR A 111 12.10 -6.68 16.27
C THR A 111 12.07 -5.22 16.70
N PHE A 112 11.27 -4.41 15.99
CA PHE A 112 11.06 -3.00 16.32
C PHE A 112 10.57 -2.80 17.75
N ILE A 113 9.53 -3.53 18.18
CA ILE A 113 8.98 -3.44 19.53
C ILE A 113 10.03 -3.83 20.57
N LYS A 114 10.79 -4.91 20.33
CA LYS A 114 11.84 -5.36 21.23
C LYS A 114 12.94 -4.30 21.38
N ASP A 115 13.41 -3.74 20.28
CA ASP A 115 14.56 -2.83 20.26
C ASP A 115 14.17 -1.41 20.70
N ASN A 116 12.89 -1.04 20.58
CA ASN A 116 12.37 0.28 20.91
C ASN A 116 11.42 0.28 22.11
N LYS A 117 11.41 -0.76 22.95
CA LYS A 117 10.45 -0.89 24.06
C LYS A 117 10.41 0.35 24.97
N ALA A 118 11.58 0.86 25.39
CA ALA A 118 11.65 2.05 26.25
C ALA A 118 11.07 3.30 25.56
N LEU A 119 11.36 3.45 24.25
CA LEU A 119 10.84 4.53 23.42
C LEU A 119 9.31 4.45 23.31
N LEU A 120 8.76 3.26 23.07
CA LEU A 120 7.31 3.02 23.00
C LEU A 120 6.62 3.26 24.35
N ASP A 121 7.20 2.80 25.45
CA ASP A 121 6.64 2.98 26.79
C ASP A 121 6.54 4.47 27.16
N GLU A 122 7.57 5.30 26.88
CA GLU A 122 7.53 6.76 27.09
C GLU A 122 6.52 7.45 26.15
N TYR A 123 6.42 7.03 24.88
CA TYR A 123 5.42 7.57 23.94
C TYR A 123 3.98 7.31 24.39
N VAL A 124 3.69 6.08 24.85
CA VAL A 124 2.38 5.71 25.39
C VAL A 124 2.05 6.51 26.65
N ALA A 125 3.04 6.71 27.54
CA ALA A 125 2.85 7.52 28.75
C ALA A 125 2.48 8.97 28.39
N ALA A 126 3.23 9.59 27.48
CA ALA A 126 2.96 10.96 27.03
C ALA A 126 1.57 11.13 26.39
N LEU A 127 1.14 10.19 25.54
CA LEU A 127 -0.21 10.21 24.96
C LEU A 127 -1.31 10.01 26.01
N THR A 128 -1.05 9.17 27.01
CA THR A 128 -2.00 8.92 28.10
C THR A 128 -2.17 10.16 28.97
N GLU A 129 -1.06 10.85 29.31
CA GLU A 129 -1.08 12.11 30.04
C GLU A 129 -1.80 13.21 29.27
N ALA A 130 -1.51 13.38 27.97
CA ALA A 130 -2.17 14.36 27.12
C ALA A 130 -3.68 14.12 26.95
N ARG A 131 -4.14 12.87 27.13
CA ARG A 131 -5.55 12.48 27.04
C ARG A 131 -6.32 12.67 28.34
N GLN A 132 -5.65 12.89 29.47
CA GLN A 132 -6.37 13.12 30.72
C GLN A 132 -7.11 14.47 30.67
N PRO A 133 -8.40 14.53 31.07
CA PRO A 133 -9.09 15.81 31.18
C PRO A 133 -8.33 16.70 32.16
N ILE A 134 -8.10 17.95 31.78
CA ILE A 134 -7.60 18.98 32.68
C ILE A 134 -8.62 19.05 33.82
N GLY A 135 -8.20 18.65 35.02
CA GLY A 135 -9.02 18.73 36.23
C GLY A 135 -9.47 20.15 36.52
#